data_AF-A0A7G5MSQ4-F1
#
_entry.id   AF-A0A7G5MSQ4-F1
#
_cell.length_a   1.000
_cell.length_b   1.000
_cell.length_c   1.000
_cell.angle_alpha   90.00
_cell.angle_beta   90.00
_cell.angle_gamma   90.00
#
_symmetry.space_group_name_H-M   'P 1'
#
loop_
_entity.id
_entity.type
_entity.pdbx_description
1 polymer ?
#
loop_
_entity_poly.entity_id
_entity_poly.type
_entity_poly.pdbx_seq_one_letter_code
_entity_poly.pdbx_strand_id
1 'polypeptide(L)'
;MNRSIWLKKIKYIEGLKDEELVRMESYSVLVSFILSKEEFKINAELKEFMEELGIECKLYLLKSRTAMLARAVRIFQKADITDVRKFIDKIKNRIKSEEHEQSDNTTKKSKENYMKKVLNLYGRVDENE
;
A
#
# COMPACT_ATOMS: atom_id res chain seq x y z
N MET A 1 9.16 -4.08 4.24
CA MET A 1 10.09 -3.00 4.63
C MET A 1 9.31 -2.09 5.56
N ASN A 2 9.83 -1.79 6.75
CA ASN A 2 9.03 -1.11 7.77
C ASN A 2 8.57 0.27 7.24
N ARG A 3 7.25 0.54 7.28
CA ARG A 3 6.64 1.81 6.81
C ARG A 3 7.31 3.05 7.39
N SER A 4 7.76 2.98 8.65
CA SER A 4 8.50 4.06 9.30
C SER A 4 9.81 4.44 8.58
N ILE A 5 10.46 3.50 7.89
CA ILE A 5 11.67 3.76 7.11
C ILE A 5 11.33 4.59 5.88
N TRP A 6 10.24 4.27 5.17
CA TRP A 6 9.78 5.09 4.04
C TRP A 6 9.42 6.50 4.49
N LEU A 7 8.67 6.66 5.58
CA LEU A 7 8.31 7.98 6.08
C LEU A 7 9.55 8.82 6.46
N LYS A 8 10.55 8.21 7.10
CA LYS A 8 11.83 8.87 7.38
C LYS A 8 12.56 9.29 6.10
N LYS A 9 12.60 8.40 5.10
CA LYS A 9 13.24 8.67 3.81
C LYS A 9 12.53 9.78 3.04
N ILE A 10 11.20 9.77 3.02
CA ILE A 10 10.37 10.81 2.40
C ILE A 10 10.60 12.15 3.10
N LYS A 11 10.61 12.19 4.43
CA LYS A 11 10.92 13.42 5.19
C LYS A 11 12.32 13.96 4.87
N TYR A 12 13.30 13.08 4.68
CA TYR A 12 14.62 13.48 4.22
C TYR A 12 14.57 14.10 2.81
N ILE A 13 13.88 13.47 1.86
CA ILE A 13 13.70 13.96 0.49
C ILE A 13 13.03 15.34 0.46
N GLU A 14 12.01 15.57 1.30
CA GLU A 14 11.30 16.85 1.38
C GLU A 14 12.20 18.02 1.80
N GLY A 15 13.25 17.74 2.58
CA GLY A 15 14.23 18.74 3.01
C GLY A 15 15.32 19.04 1.97
N LEU A 16 15.38 18.28 0.87
CA LEU A 16 16.39 18.46 -0.17
C LEU A 16 16.02 19.60 -1.12
N LYS A 17 17.04 20.36 -1.51
CA LYS A 17 16.95 21.46 -2.50
C LYS A 17 17.44 21.04 -3.88
N ASP A 18 18.44 20.17 -3.92
CA ASP A 18 19.01 19.67 -5.18
C ASP A 18 18.04 18.71 -5.88
N GLU A 19 17.64 19.04 -7.10
CA GLU A 19 16.62 18.29 -7.84
C GLU A 19 17.10 16.90 -8.26
N GLU A 20 18.39 16.76 -8.59
CA GLU A 20 18.96 15.48 -9.01
C GLU A 20 19.02 14.54 -7.81
N LEU A 21 19.44 15.05 -6.66
CA LEU A 21 19.45 14.29 -5.41
C LEU A 21 18.03 13.91 -4.97
N VAL A 22 17.06 14.82 -5.06
CA VAL A 22 15.63 14.50 -4.83
C VAL A 22 15.21 13.34 -5.71
N ARG A 23 15.55 13.37 -7.00
CA ARG A 23 15.17 12.33 -7.96
C ARG A 23 15.85 10.99 -7.65
N MET A 24 17.15 10.98 -7.41
CA MET A 24 17.90 9.77 -7.05
C MET A 24 17.31 9.11 -5.81
N GLU A 25 17.04 9.90 -4.79
CA GLU A 25 16.53 9.38 -3.52
C GLU A 25 15.07 8.92 -3.65
N SER A 26 14.28 9.60 -4.47
CA SER A 26 12.90 9.20 -4.74
C SER A 26 12.79 7.86 -5.47
N TYR A 27 13.77 7.48 -6.30
CA TYR A 27 13.80 6.12 -6.89
C TYR A 27 13.88 5.04 -5.81
N SER A 28 14.66 5.27 -4.76
CA SER A 28 14.80 4.30 -3.66
C SER A 28 13.45 4.02 -2.99
N VAL A 29 12.65 5.07 -2.76
CA VAL A 29 11.29 4.96 -2.20
C VAL A 29 10.36 4.29 -3.20
N LEU A 30 10.31 4.76 -4.44
CA LEU A 30 9.42 4.23 -5.48
C LEU A 30 9.62 2.72 -5.69
N VAL A 31 10.87 2.29 -5.87
CA VAL A 31 11.21 0.88 -6.15
C VAL A 31 10.85 0.00 -4.96
N SER A 32 11.27 0.39 -3.75
CA SER A 32 11.01 -0.42 -2.55
C SER A 32 9.52 -0.49 -2.22
N PHE A 33 8.77 0.59 -2.42
CA PHE A 33 7.33 0.66 -2.19
C PHE A 33 6.56 -0.22 -3.19
N ILE A 34 6.78 -0.05 -4.49
CA ILE A 34 6.09 -0.83 -5.55
C ILE A 34 6.34 -2.34 -5.39
N LEU A 35 7.54 -2.74 -4.96
CA LEU A 35 7.89 -4.15 -4.78
C LEU A 35 7.31 -4.76 -3.48
N SER A 36 6.84 -3.94 -2.54
CA SER A 36 6.37 -4.42 -1.24
C SER A 36 5.18 -5.37 -1.35
N LYS A 37 5.34 -6.58 -0.81
CA LYS A 37 4.24 -7.56 -0.66
C LYS A 37 3.37 -7.29 0.57
N GLU A 38 3.88 -6.48 1.51
CA GLU A 38 3.12 -6.04 2.68
C GLU A 38 2.10 -4.98 2.28
N GLU A 39 2.46 -4.12 1.33
CA GLU A 39 1.58 -3.06 0.84
C GLU A 39 0.68 -3.54 -0.30
N PHE A 40 1.24 -4.27 -1.26
CA PHE A 40 0.49 -4.83 -2.38
C PHE A 40 0.58 -6.35 -2.32
N LYS A 41 -0.49 -7.00 -1.84
CA LYS A 41 -0.55 -8.46 -1.76
C LYS A 41 -0.66 -9.05 -3.15
N ILE A 42 -1.45 -8.41 -4.02
CA ILE A 42 -1.66 -8.83 -5.41
C ILE A 42 -1.36 -7.71 -6.41
N ASN A 43 -1.07 -8.07 -7.65
CA ASN A 43 -0.74 -7.08 -8.69
C ASN A 43 -1.95 -6.23 -9.11
N ALA A 44 -3.18 -6.67 -8.82
CA ALA A 44 -4.39 -5.88 -9.04
C ALA A 44 -4.45 -4.65 -8.12
N GLU A 45 -4.15 -4.81 -6.82
CA GLU A 45 -4.04 -3.69 -5.86
C GLU A 45 -2.95 -2.70 -6.28
N LEU A 46 -1.78 -3.21 -6.72
CA LEU A 46 -0.73 -2.36 -7.25
C LEU A 46 -1.18 -1.60 -8.50
N LYS A 47 -1.97 -2.24 -9.37
CA LYS A 47 -2.50 -1.60 -10.57
C LYS A 47 -3.39 -0.41 -10.19
N GLU A 48 -4.29 -0.59 -9.24
CA GLU A 48 -5.18 0.48 -8.75
C GLU A 48 -4.35 1.68 -8.26
N PHE A 49 -3.33 1.43 -7.44
CA PHE A 49 -2.42 2.49 -6.98
C PHE A 49 -1.65 3.15 -8.14
N MET A 50 -1.18 2.37 -9.12
CA MET A 50 -0.52 2.95 -10.30
C MET A 50 -1.47 3.83 -11.12
N GLU A 51 -2.74 3.47 -11.23
CA GLU A 51 -3.77 4.31 -11.86
C GLU A 51 -4.02 5.59 -11.07
N GLU A 52 -4.04 5.54 -9.73
CA GLU A 52 -4.07 6.74 -8.87
C GLU A 52 -2.85 7.64 -9.09
N LEU A 53 -1.67 7.07 -9.36
CA LEU A 53 -0.48 7.82 -9.74
C LEU A 53 -0.59 8.46 -11.14
N GLY A 54 -1.61 8.12 -11.93
CA GLY A 54 -1.77 8.54 -13.34
C GLY A 54 -0.98 7.66 -14.32
N ILE A 55 -0.58 6.47 -13.90
CA ILE A 55 0.19 5.52 -14.70
C ILE A 55 -0.74 4.45 -15.25
N GLU A 56 -0.95 4.48 -16.57
CA GLU A 56 -1.72 3.45 -17.26
C GLU A 56 -0.98 2.08 -17.22
N CYS A 57 -1.67 1.08 -16.69
CA CYS A 57 -1.20 -0.30 -16.56
C CYS A 57 -2.02 -1.26 -17.43
N LYS A 58 -1.50 -1.56 -18.62
CA LYS A 58 -2.09 -2.54 -19.53
C LYS A 58 -2.08 -3.95 -18.92
N LEU A 59 -3.09 -4.76 -19.27
CA LEU A 59 -3.29 -6.13 -18.74
C LEU A 59 -2.04 -7.02 -18.75
N TYR A 60 -1.22 -6.94 -19.79
CA TYR A 60 -0.01 -7.75 -19.89
C TYR A 60 1.06 -7.40 -18.83
N LEU A 61 1.04 -6.19 -18.27
CA LEU A 61 1.99 -5.77 -17.24
C LEU A 61 1.68 -6.41 -15.89
N LEU A 62 0.41 -6.73 -15.60
CA LEU A 62 0.01 -7.37 -14.34
C LEU A 62 0.56 -8.78 -14.18
N LYS A 63 1.08 -9.40 -15.25
CA LYS A 63 1.73 -10.70 -15.18
C LYS A 63 2.95 -10.70 -14.26
N SER A 64 3.64 -9.58 -14.13
CA SER A 64 4.79 -9.47 -13.24
C SER A 64 4.90 -8.09 -12.60
N ARG A 65 5.11 -8.09 -11.28
CA ARG A 65 5.37 -6.87 -10.50
C ARG A 65 6.61 -6.11 -11.01
N THR A 66 7.63 -6.82 -11.49
CA THR A 66 8.81 -6.17 -12.09
C THR A 66 8.51 -5.48 -13.41
N ALA A 67 7.57 -5.99 -14.20
CA ALA A 67 7.13 -5.32 -15.43
C ALA A 67 6.36 -4.02 -15.11
N MET A 68 5.52 -4.05 -14.08
CA MET A 68 4.84 -2.86 -13.55
C MET A 68 5.85 -1.85 -13.00
N LEU A 69 6.83 -2.30 -12.22
CA LEU A 69 7.91 -1.43 -11.74
C LEU A 69 8.70 -0.81 -12.90
N ALA A 70 9.10 -1.58 -13.90
CA ALA A 70 9.82 -1.06 -15.06
C ALA A 70 9.01 0.02 -15.80
N ARG A 71 7.68 -0.13 -15.86
CA ARG A 71 6.78 0.91 -16.38
C ARG A 71 6.80 2.16 -15.51
N ALA A 72 6.68 2.01 -14.19
CA ALA A 72 6.72 3.13 -13.25
C ALA A 72 8.06 3.90 -13.32
N VAL A 73 9.19 3.19 -13.32
CA VAL A 73 10.54 3.77 -13.42
C VAL A 73 10.69 4.56 -14.72
N ARG A 74 10.22 4.03 -15.86
CA ARG A 74 10.30 4.75 -17.16
C ARG A 74 9.49 6.05 -17.17
N ILE A 75 8.34 6.07 -16.49
CA ILE A 75 7.52 7.28 -16.38
C ILE A 75 8.21 8.28 -15.44
N PHE A 76 8.65 7.80 -14.29
CA PHE A 76 9.35 8.59 -13.30
C PHE A 76 10.65 9.22 -13.86
N GLN A 77 11.38 8.51 -14.72
CA GLN A 77 12.57 9.02 -15.39
C GLN A 77 12.29 10.22 -16.30
N LYS A 78 11.11 10.23 -16.95
CA LYS A 78 10.70 11.30 -17.86
C LYS A 78 9.95 12.44 -17.16
N ALA A 79 9.58 12.24 -15.90
CA ALA A 79 8.82 13.21 -15.12
C ALA A 79 9.70 14.42 -14.75
N ASP A 80 9.12 15.61 -14.73
CA ASP A 80 9.78 16.77 -14.14
C ASP A 80 9.88 16.64 -12.62
N ILE A 81 10.59 17.58 -11.97
CA ILE A 81 10.78 17.52 -10.53
C ILE A 81 9.48 17.71 -9.75
N THR A 82 8.54 18.47 -10.30
CA THR A 82 7.24 18.74 -9.69
C THR A 82 6.41 17.46 -9.63
N ASP A 83 6.41 16.69 -10.71
CA ASP A 83 5.75 15.39 -10.81
C ASP A 83 6.44 14.33 -9.96
N VAL A 84 7.77 14.34 -9.89
CA VAL A 84 8.52 13.50 -8.94
C VAL A 84 8.05 13.74 -7.51
N ARG A 85 7.92 15.00 -7.08
CA ARG A 85 7.41 15.35 -5.75
C ARG A 85 5.97 14.87 -5.56
N LYS A 86 5.09 15.04 -6.56
CA LYS A 86 3.72 14.50 -6.51
C LYS A 86 3.68 12.98 -6.34
N PHE A 87 4.56 12.23 -7.01
CA PHE A 87 4.63 10.78 -6.83
C PHE A 87 4.98 10.43 -5.38
N ILE A 88 5.98 11.09 -4.80
CA ILE A 88 6.38 10.88 -3.41
C ILE A 88 5.27 11.25 -2.44
N ASP A 89 4.57 12.36 -2.68
CA ASP A 89 3.43 12.78 -1.84
C ASP A 89 2.29 11.75 -1.87
N LYS A 90 1.98 11.20 -3.04
CA LYS A 90 0.97 10.13 -3.17
C LYS A 90 1.39 8.86 -2.41
N ILE A 91 2.65 8.45 -2.51
CA ILE A 91 3.20 7.32 -1.73
C ILE A 91 3.10 7.61 -0.24
N LYS A 92 3.48 8.81 0.21
CA LYS A 92 3.39 9.24 1.62
C LYS A 92 1.96 9.16 2.13
N ASN A 93 1.00 9.65 1.35
CA ASN A 93 -0.41 9.62 1.71
C ASN A 93 -0.94 8.20 1.81
N ARG A 94 -0.56 7.31 0.89
CA ARG A 94 -0.93 5.89 0.92
C ARG A 94 -0.44 5.19 2.18
N ILE A 95 0.83 5.42 2.54
CA ILE A 95 1.42 4.84 3.76
C ILE A 95 0.66 5.30 5.01
N LYS A 96 0.29 6.59 5.07
CA LYS A 96 -0.42 7.17 6.22
C LYS A 96 -1.89 6.75 6.30
N SER A 97 -2.60 6.65 5.18
CA SER A 97 -4.02 6.27 5.18
C SER A 97 -4.22 4.88 5.77
N GLU A 98 -3.30 3.95 5.49
CA GLU A 98 -3.36 2.59 6.03
C GLU A 98 -2.95 2.50 7.51
N GLU A 99 -2.29 3.51 8.09
CA GLU A 99 -2.04 3.59 9.54
C GLU A 99 -3.32 3.94 10.30
N HIS A 100 -4.18 4.82 9.74
CA HIS A 100 -5.45 5.20 10.36
C HIS A 100 -6.49 4.06 10.34
N GLU A 101 -6.53 3.25 9.26
CA GLU A 101 -7.39 2.06 9.22
C GLU A 101 -6.96 0.98 10.23
N GLN A 102 -5.68 0.94 10.63
CA GLN A 102 -5.20 0.03 11.65
C GLN A 102 -5.51 0.50 13.08
N SER A 103 -5.58 1.81 13.33
CA SER A 103 -5.95 2.35 14.66
C SER A 103 -7.44 2.21 15.00
N ASP A 104 -8.33 2.23 14.00
CA ASP A 104 -9.78 2.13 14.23
C ASP A 104 -10.29 0.67 14.29
N ASN A 105 -9.45 -0.30 13.93
CA ASN A 105 -9.81 -1.72 13.91
C ASN A 105 -9.51 -2.48 15.22
N THR A 106 -9.17 -1.79 16.31
CA THR A 106 -9.26 -2.35 17.67
C THR A 106 -10.67 -2.26 18.28
N THR A 107 -11.72 -2.33 17.47
CA THR A 107 -13.01 -2.82 17.97
C THR A 107 -13.10 -4.30 17.64
N LYS A 108 -12.74 -5.12 18.63
CA LYS A 108 -12.80 -6.57 18.68
C LYS A 108 -14.17 -7.06 18.15
N LYS A 109 -14.30 -7.27 16.83
CA LYS A 109 -15.39 -8.06 16.26
C LYS A 109 -15.17 -9.48 16.74
N SER A 110 -15.82 -9.79 17.87
CA SER A 110 -16.04 -11.15 18.33
C SER A 110 -16.47 -11.98 17.13
N LYS A 111 -15.58 -12.84 16.64
CA LYS A 111 -15.99 -13.95 15.77
C LYS A 111 -16.91 -14.78 16.67
N GLU A 112 -18.21 -14.55 16.56
CA GLU A 112 -19.18 -15.52 17.07
C GLU A 112 -18.83 -16.84 16.41
N ASN A 113 -18.30 -17.74 17.23
CA ASN A 113 -17.83 -19.03 16.79
C ASN A 113 -19.03 -19.77 16.21
N TYR A 114 -18.98 -20.14 14.93
CA TYR A 114 -20.07 -20.80 14.21
C TYR A 114 -20.64 -21.98 15.01
N MET A 115 -19.76 -22.71 15.72
CA MET A 115 -20.13 -23.79 16.61
C MET A 115 -21.03 -23.34 17.78
N LYS A 116 -20.79 -22.16 18.34
CA LYS A 116 -21.59 -21.58 19.43
C LYS A 116 -22.98 -21.15 18.94
N LYS A 117 -23.09 -20.69 17.70
CA LYS A 117 -24.37 -20.38 17.05
C LYS A 117 -25.20 -21.64 16.77
N VAL A 118 -24.56 -22.71 16.30
CA VAL A 118 -25.23 -24.01 16.08
C VAL A 118 -25.69 -24.62 17.41
N LEU A 119 -24.85 -24.57 18.45
CA LEU A 119 -25.21 -25.04 19.79
C LEU A 119 -26.38 -24.24 20.41
N ASN A 120 -26.49 -22.93 20.16
CA ASN A 120 -27.63 -22.15 20.66
C ASN A 120 -28.94 -22.42 19.90
N LEU A 121 -28.86 -22.72 18.61
CA LEU A 121 -30.05 -22.96 17.77
C LEU A 121 -30.61 -24.39 17.89
N TYR A 122 -29.73 -25.36 18.15
CA TYR A 122 -30.07 -26.79 18.12
C TYR A 122 -29.63 -27.55 19.37
N GLY A 123 -28.96 -26.90 20.31
CA GLY A 123 -28.69 -27.47 21.62
C GLY A 123 -30.01 -27.69 22.32
N ARG A 124 -30.32 -28.94 22.64
CA ARG A 124 -31.42 -29.26 23.54
C ARG A 124 -31.10 -28.62 24.89
N VAL A 125 -31.93 -27.66 25.29
CA VAL A 125 -32.06 -27.33 26.70
C VAL A 125 -32.80 -28.54 27.29
N ASP A 126 -32.09 -29.36 28.05
CA ASP A 126 -32.77 -30.30 28.94
C ASP A 126 -33.47 -29.44 30.01
N GLU A 127 -34.71 -29.05 29.74
CA GLU A 127 -35.65 -28.70 30.80
C GLU A 127 -35.97 -29.99 31.53
N ASN A 128 -35.38 -30.14 32.73
CA ASN A 128 -35.69 -31.01 33.88
C ASN A 128 -34.35 -31.12 34.66
N GLU A 129 -34.14 -30.57 35.85
CA GLU A 129 -34.94 -30.60 37.09
C GLU A 129 -34.40 -29.53 38.06
#